data_AF-A0A7Y0W236-F1
#
_entry.id   AF-A0A7Y0W236-F1
#
_cell.length_a   1.000
_cell.length_b   1.000
_cell.length_c   1.000
_cell.angle_alpha   90.00
_cell.angle_beta   90.00
_cell.angle_gamma   90.00
#
_symmetry.space_group_name_H-M   'P 1'
#
loop_
_entity.id
_entity.type
_entity.pdbx_description
1 polymer ?
#
loop_
_entity_poly.entity_id
_entity_poly.type
_entity_poly.pdbx_seq_one_letter_code
_entity_poly.pdbx_strand_id
1 'polypeptide(L)'
;MRLIKAAAVQALTGLTSDQLREWTSRRHLIVPDEKPSGPGSRALYSWQTVLLLRLAVVLREKFHVELTSQKNLFLGLAQKLKNHSFPALYDSVLVIKPGGEFTLYQYREYSSFNGDALVINMNPHLEILSSEFEPSDESHQFHLFPAIAVK
;
A
#
# COMPACT_ATOMS: atom_id res chain seq x y z
N MET A 1 -6.19 7.43 -11.01
CA MET A 1 -5.60 7.00 -9.72
C MET A 1 -5.61 8.22 -8.80
N ARG A 2 -6.28 8.15 -7.65
CA ARG A 2 -6.30 9.27 -6.68
C ARG A 2 -4.92 9.39 -6.02
N LEU A 3 -4.42 10.61 -5.88
CA LEU A 3 -3.20 10.92 -5.16
C LEU A 3 -3.52 11.76 -3.93
N ILE A 4 -2.81 11.52 -2.83
CA ILE A 4 -3.00 12.25 -1.57
C ILE A 4 -1.74 13.02 -1.17
N LYS A 5 -1.93 14.03 -0.31
CA LYS A 5 -0.85 14.87 0.22
C LYS A 5 -0.23 14.26 1.48
N ALA A 6 0.99 14.68 1.81
CA ALA A 6 1.75 14.22 2.96
C ALA A 6 0.98 14.15 4.30
N ALA A 7 0.08 15.10 4.58
CA ALA A 7 -0.71 15.09 5.82
C ALA A 7 -1.63 13.86 5.93
N ALA A 8 -2.31 13.49 4.83
CA ALA A 8 -3.13 12.29 4.79
C ALA A 8 -2.26 11.02 4.87
N VAL A 9 -1.08 11.03 4.23
CA VAL A 9 -0.11 9.92 4.37
C VAL A 9 0.33 9.73 5.82
N GLN A 10 0.63 10.81 6.54
CA GLN A 10 0.99 10.75 7.96
C GLN A 10 -0.14 10.14 8.80
N ALA A 11 -1.38 10.57 8.58
CA ALA A 11 -2.55 10.00 9.26
C ALA A 11 -2.71 8.50 8.96
N LEU A 12 -2.55 8.09 7.70
CA LEU A 12 -2.67 6.70 7.27
C LEU A 12 -1.51 5.81 7.68
N THR A 13 -0.32 6.35 7.97
CA THR A 13 0.89 5.56 8.26
C THR A 13 1.35 5.65 9.71
N GLY A 14 0.92 6.68 10.44
CA GLY A 14 1.45 7.04 11.75
C GLY A 14 2.85 7.68 11.70
N LEU A 15 3.41 7.91 10.51
CA LEU A 15 4.73 8.54 10.37
C LEU A 15 4.67 10.01 10.77
N THR A 16 5.69 10.48 11.46
CA THR A 16 5.89 11.92 11.63
C THR A 16 6.33 12.57 10.31
N SER A 17 6.22 13.90 10.21
CA SER A 17 6.70 14.65 9.05
C SER A 17 8.18 14.39 8.76
N ASP A 18 9.02 14.29 9.80
CA ASP A 18 10.44 14.04 9.67
C ASP A 18 10.73 12.62 9.21
N GLN A 19 10.03 11.61 9.74
CA GLN A 19 10.18 10.23 9.31
C GLN A 19 9.75 10.05 7.85
N LEU A 20 8.61 10.64 7.46
CA LEU A 20 8.14 10.61 6.08
C LEU A 20 9.19 11.23 5.16
N ARG A 21 9.70 12.43 5.47
CA ARG A 21 10.75 13.10 4.69
C ARG A 21 12.05 12.28 4.63
N GLU A 22 12.44 11.68 5.74
CA GLU A 22 13.64 10.84 5.83
C GLU A 22 13.54 9.65 4.87
N TRP A 23 12.39 8.98 4.85
CA TRP A 23 12.19 7.77 4.05
C TRP A 23 11.96 8.08 2.58
N THR A 24 11.28 9.18 2.27
CA THR A 24 10.89 9.49 0.89
C THR A 24 11.89 10.34 0.13
N SER A 25 12.65 11.19 0.83
CA SER A 25 13.51 12.19 0.19
C SER A 25 14.97 12.05 0.55
N ARG A 26 15.32 11.81 1.82
CA ARG A 26 16.74 11.74 2.21
C ARG A 26 17.35 10.38 1.89
N ARG A 27 16.75 9.30 2.40
CA ARG A 27 17.24 7.93 2.18
C ARG A 27 16.83 7.33 0.85
N HIS A 28 15.86 7.96 0.17
CA HIS A 28 15.28 7.47 -1.08
C HIS A 28 14.83 6.01 -0.95
N LEU A 29 14.22 5.66 0.19
CA LEU A 29 13.75 4.30 0.46
C LEU A 29 12.49 4.01 -0.36
N ILE A 30 11.51 4.92 -0.28
CA ILE A 30 10.23 4.84 -1.00
C ILE A 30 9.97 6.21 -1.62
N VAL A 31 10.10 6.33 -2.94
CA VAL A 31 10.00 7.62 -3.63
C VAL A 31 8.53 8.03 -3.79
N PRO A 32 8.15 9.29 -3.55
CA PRO A 32 6.80 9.78 -3.85
C PRO A 32 6.49 9.68 -5.34
N ASP A 33 5.22 9.50 -5.69
CA ASP A 33 4.78 9.41 -7.08
C ASP A 33 5.00 10.73 -7.83
N GLU A 34 4.70 11.86 -7.17
CA GLU A 34 5.06 13.18 -7.67
C GLU A 34 5.96 13.89 -6.66
N LYS A 35 7.13 14.33 -7.14
CA LYS A 35 8.07 15.12 -6.34
C LYS A 35 7.68 16.60 -6.38
N PRO A 36 7.98 17.37 -5.32
CA PRO A 36 7.89 18.82 -5.38
C PRO A 36 8.77 19.37 -6.52
N SER A 37 8.20 20.18 -7.41
CA SER A 37 8.86 20.78 -8.57
C SER A 37 9.15 22.29 -8.43
N GLY A 38 8.91 22.89 -7.25
CA GLY A 38 9.18 24.30 -6.98
C GLY A 38 8.60 24.82 -5.66
N PRO A 39 8.77 26.12 -5.36
CA PRO A 39 8.20 26.74 -4.16
C PRO A 39 6.69 26.50 -4.06
N GLY A 40 6.23 25.96 -2.93
CA GLY A 40 4.81 25.68 -2.68
C GLY A 40 4.27 24.37 -3.27
N SER A 41 5.02 23.69 -4.15
CA SER A 41 4.66 22.35 -4.63
C SER A 41 4.81 21.32 -3.51
N ARG A 42 3.94 20.30 -3.50
CA ARG A 42 3.91 19.26 -2.47
C ARG A 42 4.07 17.89 -3.10
N ALA A 43 4.72 16.98 -2.38
CA ALA A 43 4.79 15.59 -2.79
C ALA A 43 3.39 14.97 -2.78
N LEU A 44 3.08 14.18 -3.81
CA LEU A 44 1.84 13.43 -3.92
C LEU A 44 2.11 11.92 -3.92
N TYR A 45 1.18 11.17 -3.35
CA TYR A 45 1.34 9.77 -3.04
C TYR A 45 0.12 8.97 -3.51
N SER A 46 0.39 7.88 -4.23
CA SER A 46 -0.57 6.86 -4.64
C SER A 46 -0.82 5.86 -3.52
N TRP A 47 -1.89 5.06 -3.65
CA TRP A 47 -2.16 4.01 -2.68
C TRP A 47 -1.00 3.01 -2.59
N GLN A 48 -0.29 2.72 -3.69
CA GLN A 48 0.85 1.81 -3.72
C GLN A 48 1.96 2.37 -2.82
N THR A 49 2.31 3.65 -3.00
CA THR A 49 3.35 4.30 -2.22
C THR A 49 2.98 4.38 -0.74
N VAL A 50 1.73 4.69 -0.42
CA VAL A 50 1.25 4.69 0.98
C VAL A 50 1.27 3.29 1.58
N LEU A 51 0.90 2.26 0.81
CA LEU A 51 0.97 0.87 1.26
C LEU A 51 2.41 0.46 1.56
N LEU A 52 3.37 0.79 0.69
CA LEU A 52 4.79 0.54 0.94
C LEU A 52 5.28 1.24 2.21
N LEU A 53 4.86 2.49 2.46
CA LEU A 53 5.21 3.20 3.68
C LEU A 53 4.62 2.51 4.92
N ARG A 54 3.37 2.03 4.87
CA ARG A 54 2.77 1.24 5.96
C ARG A 54 3.51 -0.08 6.20
N LEU A 55 3.89 -0.78 5.14
CA LEU A 55 4.67 -2.00 5.25
C LEU A 55 6.07 -1.73 5.84
N ALA A 56 6.72 -0.62 5.47
CA ALA A 56 7.99 -0.20 6.05
C ALA A 56 7.87 0.09 7.56
N VAL A 57 6.78 0.71 8.00
CA VAL A 57 6.48 0.88 9.43
C VAL A 57 6.37 -0.47 10.13
N VAL A 58 5.63 -1.44 9.56
CA VAL A 58 5.51 -2.77 10.16
C VAL A 58 6.86 -3.48 10.26
N LEU A 59 7.64 -3.47 9.18
CA LEU A 59 8.95 -4.11 9.16
C LEU A 59 9.89 -3.52 10.22
N ARG A 60 9.90 -2.19 10.38
CA ARG A 60 10.72 -1.53 11.39
C ARG A 60 10.21 -1.72 12.82
N GLU A 61 8.93 -1.48 13.07
CA GLU A 61 8.39 -1.37 14.43
C GLU A 61 8.01 -2.71 15.03
N LYS A 62 7.54 -3.68 14.22
CA LYS A 62 7.13 -5.01 14.69
C LYS A 62 8.20 -6.08 14.53
N PHE A 63 8.99 -5.99 13.46
CA PHE A 63 10.00 -7.00 13.12
C PHE A 63 11.43 -6.51 13.28
N HIS A 64 11.62 -5.25 13.70
CA HIS A 64 12.95 -4.63 13.93
C HIS A 64 13.91 -4.75 12.72
N VAL A 65 13.35 -4.75 11.51
CA VAL A 65 14.12 -4.84 10.27
C VAL A 65 14.78 -3.49 9.98
N GLU A 66 16.07 -3.52 9.66
CA GLU A 66 16.82 -2.35 9.24
C GLU A 66 16.45 -1.94 7.81
N LEU A 67 15.64 -0.89 7.66
CA LEU A 67 15.07 -0.50 6.37
C LEU A 67 16.11 -0.07 5.32
N THR A 68 17.24 0.51 5.73
CA THR A 68 18.27 1.00 4.79
C THR A 68 18.85 -0.12 3.93
N SER A 69 18.97 -1.31 4.51
CA SER A 69 19.47 -2.52 3.84
C SER A 69 18.42 -3.20 2.95
N GLN A 70 17.16 -2.75 2.99
CA GLN A 70 16.04 -3.37 2.27
C GLN A 70 15.55 -2.55 1.07
N LYS A 71 16.39 -1.67 0.50
CA LYS A 71 16.01 -0.86 -0.67
C LYS A 71 15.52 -1.70 -1.85
N ASN A 72 16.19 -2.82 -2.14
CA ASN A 72 15.83 -3.69 -3.25
C ASN A 72 14.45 -4.35 -3.05
N LEU A 73 14.11 -4.70 -1.80
CA LEU A 73 12.78 -5.21 -1.45
C LEU A 73 11.70 -4.17 -1.78
N PHE A 74 11.85 -2.93 -1.35
CA PHE A 74 10.87 -1.88 -1.62
C PHE A 74 10.77 -1.51 -3.11
N LEU A 75 11.89 -1.51 -3.84
CA LEU A 75 11.89 -1.32 -5.29
C LEU A 75 11.13 -2.44 -6.00
N GLY A 76 11.39 -3.70 -5.62
CA GLY A 76 10.69 -4.85 -6.18
C GLY A 76 9.19 -4.82 -5.86
N LEU A 77 8.82 -4.52 -4.62
CA LEU A 77 7.43 -4.39 -4.20
C LEU A 77 6.72 -3.27 -4.97
N ALA A 78 7.35 -2.11 -5.14
CA ALA A 78 6.80 -1.01 -5.93
C ALA A 78 6.51 -1.44 -7.37
N GLN A 79 7.41 -2.19 -8.00
CA GLN A 79 7.20 -2.72 -9.35
C GLN A 79 6.06 -3.75 -9.38
N LYS A 80 6.00 -4.65 -8.40
CA LYS A 80 4.94 -5.67 -8.31
C LYS A 80 3.55 -5.04 -8.13
N LEU A 81 3.44 -4.02 -7.28
CA LEU A 81 2.18 -3.33 -6.98
C LEU A 81 1.64 -2.51 -8.16
N LYS A 82 2.49 -2.01 -9.07
CA LYS A 82 2.05 -1.30 -10.28
C LYS A 82 1.13 -2.14 -11.17
N ASN A 83 1.27 -3.46 -11.13
CA ASN A 83 0.49 -4.40 -11.94
C ASN A 83 -0.74 -4.96 -11.21
N HIS A 84 -1.07 -4.45 -10.02
CA HIS A 84 -2.24 -4.88 -9.25
C HIS A 84 -3.21 -3.72 -9.08
N SER A 85 -4.51 -4.03 -9.09
CA SER A 85 -5.52 -3.09 -8.61
C SER A 85 -5.58 -3.16 -7.08
N PHE A 86 -6.02 -2.07 -6.44
CA PHE A 86 -6.18 -2.01 -4.99
C PHE A 86 -7.08 -3.16 -4.45
N PRO A 87 -8.26 -3.43 -5.04
CA PRO A 87 -9.13 -4.50 -4.54
C PRO A 87 -8.55 -5.90 -4.72
N ALA A 88 -7.67 -6.12 -5.70
CA ALA A 88 -7.08 -7.44 -5.96
C ALA A 88 -6.10 -7.91 -4.86
N LEU A 89 -5.71 -7.01 -3.94
CA LEU A 89 -4.85 -7.33 -2.82
C LEU A 89 -5.63 -7.75 -1.57
N TYR A 90 -6.95 -7.63 -1.54
CA TYR A 90 -7.73 -8.22 -0.46
C TYR A 90 -7.56 -9.74 -0.46
N ASP A 91 -7.60 -10.30 0.74
CA ASP A 91 -7.35 -11.72 1.01
C ASP A 91 -6.00 -12.20 0.51
N SER A 92 -5.01 -11.31 0.46
CA SER A 92 -3.63 -11.64 0.14
C SER A 92 -2.68 -11.49 1.34
N VAL A 93 -1.55 -12.18 1.25
CA VAL A 93 -0.46 -12.10 2.21
C VAL A 93 0.84 -11.79 1.48
N LEU A 94 1.63 -10.88 2.04
CA LEU A 94 3.00 -10.64 1.62
C LEU A 94 3.93 -11.56 2.40
N VAL A 95 4.61 -12.45 1.70
CA VAL A 95 5.65 -13.33 2.25
C VAL A 95 7.00 -12.80 1.83
N ILE A 96 7.87 -12.50 2.81
CA ILE A 96 9.25 -12.05 2.60
C ILE A 96 10.18 -13.14 3.14
N LYS A 97 10.94 -13.75 2.25
CA LYS A 97 11.91 -14.82 2.57
C LYS A 97 13.25 -14.23 3.02
N PRO A 98 14.08 -15.02 3.71
CA PRO A 98 15.50 -14.70 3.92
C PRO A 98 16.17 -14.30 2.61
N GLY A 99 17.03 -13.27 2.67
CA GLY A 99 17.69 -12.72 1.48
C GLY A 99 16.88 -11.66 0.72
N GLY A 100 15.64 -11.37 1.13
CA GLY A 100 14.84 -10.25 0.60
C GLY A 100 14.01 -10.58 -0.63
N GLU A 101 13.95 -11.87 -1.02
CA GLU A 101 12.94 -12.33 -1.97
C GLU A 101 11.54 -12.20 -1.36
N PHE A 102 10.55 -11.86 -2.17
CA PHE A 102 9.18 -11.73 -1.70
C PHE A 102 8.18 -12.29 -2.70
N THR A 103 7.00 -12.64 -2.20
CA THR A 103 5.87 -13.09 -3.02
C THR A 103 4.57 -12.64 -2.39
N LEU A 104 3.62 -12.18 -3.21
CA LEU A 104 2.24 -11.94 -2.82
C LEU A 104 1.45 -13.19 -3.14
N TYR A 105 0.88 -13.82 -2.12
CA TYR A 105 0.01 -14.99 -2.27
C TYR A 105 -1.43 -14.60 -1.97
N GLN A 106 -2.38 -15.20 -2.68
CA GLN A 106 -3.75 -15.25 -2.17
C GLN A 106 -3.77 -16.17 -0.94
N TYR A 107 -4.64 -15.88 0.04
CA TYR A 107 -4.68 -16.61 1.32
C TYR A 107 -4.83 -18.13 1.12
N ARG A 108 -5.57 -18.53 0.08
CA ARG A 108 -5.80 -19.93 -0.30
C ARG A 108 -4.56 -20.65 -0.85
N GLU A 109 -3.61 -19.89 -1.40
CA GLU A 109 -2.37 -20.42 -1.99
C GLU A 109 -1.23 -20.49 -0.97
N TYR A 110 -1.32 -19.68 0.09
CA TYR A 110 -0.30 -19.58 1.13
C TYR A 110 -0.12 -20.87 1.94
N SER A 111 -1.16 -21.72 2.06
CA SER A 111 -1.11 -22.97 2.84
C SER A 111 -0.02 -23.96 2.43
N SER A 112 0.56 -23.79 1.24
CA SER A 112 1.62 -24.63 0.69
C SER A 112 3.03 -24.07 0.91
N PHE A 113 3.18 -22.89 1.53
CA PHE A 113 4.48 -22.31 1.81
C PHE A 113 5.22 -23.12 2.89
N ASN A 114 6.46 -23.51 2.60
CA ASN A 114 7.34 -24.22 3.52
C ASN A 114 8.69 -23.51 3.59
N GLY A 115 9.11 -23.10 4.79
CA GLY A 115 10.37 -22.40 5.04
C GLY A 115 10.21 -21.23 6.01
N ASP A 116 11.33 -20.56 6.31
CA ASP A 116 11.34 -19.35 7.13
C ASP A 116 10.91 -18.14 6.30
N ALA A 117 10.02 -17.32 6.84
CA ALA A 117 9.62 -16.05 6.24
C ALA A 117 8.96 -15.10 7.24
N LEU A 118 8.98 -13.81 6.90
CA LEU A 118 8.06 -12.83 7.46
C LEU A 118 6.76 -12.84 6.64
N VAL A 119 5.62 -12.99 7.32
CA VAL A 119 4.31 -13.05 6.69
C VAL A 119 3.46 -11.90 7.19
N ILE A 120 3.04 -11.04 6.27
CA ILE A 120 2.26 -9.83 6.55
C ILE A 120 0.90 -9.98 5.88
N ASN A 121 -0.16 -10.01 6.68
CA ASN A 121 -1.54 -9.98 6.19
C ASN A 121 -1.84 -8.60 5.58
N MET A 122 -2.32 -8.55 4.34
CA MET A 122 -2.59 -7.30 3.65
C MET A 122 -3.90 -6.62 4.10
N ASN A 123 -4.91 -7.37 4.53
CA ASN A 123 -6.25 -6.82 4.84
C ASN A 123 -6.21 -5.64 5.82
N PRO A 124 -5.54 -5.72 6.99
CA PRO A 124 -5.49 -4.59 7.92
C PRO A 124 -4.79 -3.34 7.36
N HIS A 125 -3.94 -3.50 6.35
CA HIS A 125 -3.32 -2.37 5.67
C HIS A 125 -4.26 -1.74 4.65
N LEU A 126 -5.00 -2.58 3.92
CA LEU A 126 -5.97 -2.14 2.91
C LEU A 126 -7.19 -1.47 3.56
N GLU A 127 -7.72 -2.03 4.65
CA GLU A 127 -8.82 -1.45 5.43
C GLU A 127 -8.52 -0.02 5.92
N ILE A 128 -7.26 0.29 6.23
CA ILE A 128 -6.87 1.65 6.62
C ILE A 128 -6.78 2.57 5.41
N LEU A 129 -6.35 2.05 4.25
CA LEU A 129 -6.22 2.83 3.02
C LEU A 129 -7.57 3.06 2.33
N SER A 130 -8.55 2.19 2.53
CA SER A 130 -9.85 2.25 1.85
C SER A 130 -10.55 3.60 2.06
N SER A 131 -10.40 4.22 3.24
CA SER A 131 -10.98 5.53 3.54
C SER A 131 -10.55 6.65 2.57
N GLU A 132 -9.38 6.53 1.95
CA GLU A 132 -8.85 7.51 1.00
C GLU A 132 -8.84 7.01 -0.45
N PHE A 133 -8.74 5.70 -0.67
CA PHE A 133 -8.43 5.15 -1.98
C PHE A 133 -9.48 4.22 -2.59
N GLU A 134 -10.43 3.72 -1.79
CA GLU A 134 -11.58 3.05 -2.40
C GLU A 134 -12.50 4.09 -3.04
N PRO A 135 -13.14 3.74 -4.17
CA PRO A 135 -14.21 4.57 -4.70
C PRO A 135 -15.25 4.73 -3.59
N SER A 136 -15.52 5.96 -3.17
CA SER A 136 -16.76 6.24 -2.45
C SER A 136 -17.88 5.77 -3.35
N ASP A 137 -18.78 4.94 -2.82
CA ASP A 137 -19.95 4.41 -3.51
C ASP A 137 -20.98 5.53 -3.75
N GLU A 138 -20.55 6.62 -4.41
CA GLU A 138 -21.42 7.54 -5.16
C GLU A 138 -21.76 6.92 -6.53
N SER A 139 -21.76 5.59 -6.60
CA SER A 139 -22.59 4.82 -7.49
C SER A 139 -24.04 5.19 -7.16
N HIS A 140 -24.53 6.24 -7.80
CA HIS A 140 -25.95 6.42 -8.05
C HIS A 140 -26.55 5.05 -8.32
N GLN A 141 -27.28 4.52 -7.33
CA GLN A 141 -28.12 3.36 -7.51
C GLN A 141 -28.98 3.69 -8.73
N PHE A 142 -28.68 3.07 -9.87
CA PHE A 142 -29.58 3.15 -11.00
C PHE A 142 -30.91 2.63 -10.47
N HIS A 143 -31.93 3.49 -10.45
CA HIS A 143 -33.29 3.07 -10.14
C HIS A 143 -33.65 1.97 -11.13
N LEU A 144 -33.45 0.72 -10.73
CA LEU A 144 -33.85 -0.44 -11.51
C LEU A 144 -35.35 -0.32 -11.66
N PHE A 145 -35.79 -0.30 -12.92
CA PHE A 145 -37.14 0.00 -13.36
C PHE A 145 -38.22 -0.69 -12.51
N PRO A 146 -39.38 -0.06 -12.31
CA PRO A 146 -40.49 -0.72 -11.63
C PRO A 146 -40.91 -1.97 -12.42
N ALA A 147 -41.13 -3.06 -11.71
CA ALA A 147 -41.62 -4.31 -12.29
C ALA A 147 -43.00 -4.07 -12.94
N ILE A 148 -43.07 -4.18 -14.27
CA ILE A 148 -44.34 -4.19 -15.00
C ILE A 148 -44.84 -5.63 -14.97
N ALA A 149 -45.96 -5.87 -14.30
CA ALA A 149 -46.64 -7.16 -14.34
C ALA A 149 -47.15 -7.42 -15.77
N VAL A 150 -46.71 -8.53 -16.36
CA VAL A 150 -47.28 -9.05 -17.61
C VAL A 150 -48.56 -9.79 -17.26
N LYS A 151 -49.68 -9.38 -17.88
CA LYS A 151 -50.98 -10.07 -17.81
C LYS A 151 -51.03 -11.25 -18.76
#